data_AF-A0AA96Y0E7-F1
#
_entry.id   AF-A0AA96Y0E7-F1
#
_cell.length_a   1.000
_cell.length_b   1.000
_cell.length_c   1.000
_cell.angle_alpha   90.00
_cell.angle_beta   90.00
_cell.angle_gamma   90.00
#
_symmetry.space_group_name_H-M   'P 1'
#
loop_
_entity.id
_entity.type
_entity.pdbx_description
1 polymer ?
#
loop_
_entity_poly.entity_id
_entity_poly.type
_entity_poly.pdbx_seq_one_letter_code
_entity_poly.pdbx_strand_id
1 'polypeptide(L)'
;MLWVNNLLSTLVDRRVSDFSGLGIVFYTSPMVLPSYSMGDVLPVGVELPISGIEKIVECLVGVSSYQSEWHDGFHLIDFECRSLSHMCQFLSPSPELILSPAKGSMPVGSRYFTAQAVSRLSCVFCCAVINSKGAVNIFTGGEVRAWKI
;
A
#
# COMPACT_ATOMS: atom_id res chain seq x y z
N MET A 1 -9.18 7.95 9.86
CA MET A 1 -8.85 6.57 10.30
C MET A 1 -9.97 5.56 10.13
N LEU A 2 -11.23 5.81 10.55
CA LEU A 2 -12.28 4.76 10.52
C LEU A 2 -12.47 4.07 9.15
N TRP A 3 -12.49 4.85 8.06
CA TRP A 3 -12.66 4.28 6.71
C TRP A 3 -11.44 3.49 6.23
N VAL A 4 -10.22 3.90 6.60
CA VAL A 4 -8.98 3.18 6.30
C VAL A 4 -9.02 1.82 7.00
N ASN A 5 -9.41 1.80 8.28
CA ASN A 5 -9.54 0.54 9.01
C ASN A 5 -10.58 -0.38 8.37
N ASN A 6 -11.73 0.15 7.95
CA ASN A 6 -12.75 -0.63 7.25
C ASN A 6 -12.24 -1.19 5.90
N LEU A 7 -11.51 -0.39 5.14
CA LEU A 7 -10.88 -0.84 3.90
C LEU A 7 -9.90 -1.99 4.17
N LEU A 8 -9.01 -1.82 5.16
CA LEU A 8 -7.99 -2.82 5.50
C LEU A 8 -8.58 -4.11 6.06
N SER A 9 -9.63 -4.06 6.90
CA SER A 9 -10.34 -5.27 7.37
C SER A 9 -10.95 -6.01 6.20
N THR A 10 -11.64 -5.29 5.30
CA THR A 10 -12.34 -5.91 4.17
C THR A 10 -11.35 -6.55 3.19
N LEU A 11 -10.20 -5.90 2.93
CA LEU A 11 -9.11 -6.48 2.13
C LEU A 11 -8.56 -7.77 2.75
N VAL A 12 -8.43 -7.80 4.08
CA VAL A 12 -7.98 -8.98 4.82
C VAL A 12 -9.01 -10.10 4.72
N ASP A 13 -10.29 -9.80 4.94
CA ASP A 13 -11.34 -10.81 4.97
C ASP A 13 -11.62 -11.42 3.60
N ARG A 14 -11.36 -10.66 2.52
CA ARG A 14 -11.60 -11.08 1.13
C ARG A 14 -10.35 -11.51 0.38
N ARG A 15 -9.24 -11.78 1.07
CA ARG A 15 -8.01 -12.25 0.43
C ARG A 15 -8.27 -13.49 -0.44
N VAL A 16 -7.65 -13.50 -1.61
CA VAL A 16 -7.55 -14.70 -2.46
C VAL A 16 -6.68 -15.77 -1.78
N SER A 17 -6.82 -17.03 -2.20
CA SER A 17 -6.12 -18.16 -1.59
C SER A 17 -4.60 -18.10 -1.73
N ASP A 18 -4.10 -17.48 -2.80
CA ASP A 18 -2.69 -17.31 -3.15
C ASP A 18 -2.24 -15.84 -2.98
N PHE A 19 -2.74 -15.19 -1.94
CA PHE A 19 -2.47 -13.78 -1.66
C PHE A 19 -0.98 -13.46 -1.47
N SER A 20 -0.46 -12.53 -2.27
CA SER A 20 0.95 -12.13 -2.25
C SER A 20 1.29 -11.05 -1.23
N GLY A 21 0.28 -10.49 -0.56
CA GLY A 21 0.40 -9.25 0.19
C GLY A 21 0.07 -8.01 -0.67
N LEU A 22 -0.14 -6.88 0.01
CA LEU A 22 -0.45 -5.59 -0.60
C LEU A 22 0.38 -4.48 0.07
N GLY A 23 0.93 -3.58 -0.74
CA GLY A 23 1.45 -2.29 -0.30
C GLY A 23 0.48 -1.18 -0.69
N ILE A 24 0.05 -0.35 0.27
CA ILE A 24 -0.86 0.77 0.02
C ILE A 24 -0.27 2.03 0.63
N VAL A 25 -0.27 3.13 -0.11
CA VAL A 25 0.06 4.47 0.40
C VAL A 25 -1.19 5.34 0.34
N PHE A 26 -1.58 5.87 1.49
CA PHE A 26 -2.63 6.88 1.59
C PHE A 26 -1.94 8.24 1.58
N TYR A 27 -2.07 8.99 0.49
CA TYR A 27 -1.44 10.30 0.34
C TYR A 27 -2.49 11.41 0.31
N THR A 28 -2.07 12.63 0.59
CA THR A 28 -2.86 13.85 0.45
C THR A 28 -2.39 14.61 -0.78
N SER A 29 -3.33 15.09 -1.59
CA SER A 29 -3.02 15.85 -2.80
C SER A 29 -2.35 17.21 -2.46
N PRO A 30 -1.39 17.68 -3.28
CA PRO A 30 -0.89 17.05 -4.51
C PRO A 30 0.00 15.82 -4.26
N MET A 31 0.00 14.87 -5.19
CA MET A 31 0.84 13.67 -5.11
C MET A 31 2.33 14.03 -5.32
N VAL A 32 3.04 14.28 -4.21
CA VAL A 32 4.48 14.54 -4.20
C VAL A 32 5.21 13.33 -3.61
N LEU A 33 5.15 12.21 -4.34
CA LEU A 33 5.75 10.93 -3.97
C LEU A 33 6.85 10.56 -4.98
N PRO A 34 7.94 9.89 -4.55
CA PRO A 34 8.93 9.33 -5.45
C PRO A 34 8.40 8.02 -6.07
N SER A 35 7.28 8.13 -6.78
CA SER A 35 6.53 7.00 -7.36
C SER A 35 6.66 6.98 -8.88
N TYR A 36 6.85 5.78 -9.42
CA TYR A 36 6.87 5.51 -10.85
C TYR A 36 5.97 4.32 -11.15
N SER A 37 5.17 4.42 -12.21
CA SER A 37 4.37 3.28 -12.66
C SER A 37 5.28 2.18 -13.20
N MET A 38 5.10 0.94 -12.73
CA MET A 38 5.86 -0.21 -13.24
C MET A 38 5.26 -0.80 -14.53
N GLY A 39 4.08 -0.33 -14.92
CA GLY A 39 3.45 -0.64 -16.19
C GLY A 39 2.68 0.56 -16.74
N ASP A 40 2.47 0.57 -18.04
CA ASP A 40 1.68 1.57 -18.78
C ASP A 40 0.26 1.08 -19.11
N VAL A 41 -0.03 -0.19 -18.84
CA VAL A 41 -1.33 -0.83 -19.07
C VAL A 41 -1.99 -1.21 -17.74
N LEU A 42 -3.27 -0.85 -17.60
CA LEU A 42 -4.12 -1.26 -16.49
C LEU A 42 -4.77 -2.62 -16.77
N PRO A 43 -5.19 -3.36 -15.72
CA PRO A 43 -6.00 -4.56 -15.90
C PRO A 43 -7.27 -4.25 -16.72
N VAL A 44 -7.74 -5.24 -17.48
CA VAL A 44 -8.95 -5.09 -18.30
C VAL A 44 -10.14 -4.67 -17.43
N GLY A 45 -10.85 -3.62 -17.84
CA GLY A 45 -12.02 -3.10 -17.14
C GLY A 45 -11.70 -2.21 -15.92
N VAL A 46 -10.42 -1.90 -15.68
CA VAL A 46 -10.01 -0.96 -14.63
C VAL A 46 -9.78 0.42 -15.22
N GLU A 47 -10.49 1.41 -14.68
CA GLU A 47 -10.30 2.84 -14.97
C GLU A 47 -9.99 3.57 -13.66
N LEU A 48 -8.89 4.34 -13.64
CA LEU A 48 -8.49 5.13 -12.49
C LEU A 48 -8.93 6.60 -12.68
N PRO A 49 -9.35 7.31 -11.62
CA PRO A 49 -9.41 6.84 -10.24
C PRO A 49 -10.65 5.98 -9.93
N ILE A 50 -10.51 4.95 -9.11
CA ILE A 50 -11.63 4.14 -8.61
C ILE A 50 -12.11 4.70 -7.28
N SER A 51 -13.36 5.12 -7.21
CA SER A 51 -13.99 5.64 -5.99
C SER A 51 -14.98 4.64 -5.38
N GLY A 52 -15.04 4.63 -4.05
CA GLY A 52 -15.93 3.76 -3.27
C GLY A 52 -15.20 2.52 -2.72
N ILE A 53 -15.35 2.28 -1.42
CA ILE A 53 -14.61 1.23 -0.70
C ILE A 53 -14.77 -0.13 -1.37
N GLU A 54 -16.00 -0.52 -1.70
CA GLU A 54 -16.28 -1.84 -2.30
C GLU A 54 -15.52 -2.04 -3.62
N LYS A 55 -15.57 -1.07 -4.53
CA LYS A 55 -14.87 -1.13 -5.82
C LYS A 55 -13.35 -1.13 -5.66
N ILE A 56 -12.84 -0.37 -4.70
CA ILE A 56 -11.41 -0.36 -4.37
C ILE A 56 -10.99 -1.73 -3.83
N VAL A 57 -11.77 -2.33 -2.93
CA VAL A 57 -11.51 -3.67 -2.40
C VAL A 57 -11.54 -4.71 -3.52
N GLU A 58 -12.56 -4.71 -4.36
CA GLU A 58 -12.69 -5.64 -5.49
C GLU A 58 -11.47 -5.56 -6.41
N CYS A 59 -11.04 -4.36 -6.78
CA CYS A 59 -9.86 -4.13 -7.60
C CYS A 59 -8.59 -4.64 -6.92
N LEU A 60 -8.32 -4.19 -5.68
CA LEU A 60 -7.09 -4.55 -4.95
C LEU A 60 -7.01 -6.05 -4.63
N VAL A 61 -8.13 -6.69 -4.26
CA VAL A 61 -8.20 -8.14 -4.07
C VAL A 61 -7.91 -8.85 -5.40
N GLY A 62 -8.53 -8.40 -6.49
CA GLY A 62 -8.36 -8.99 -7.82
C GLY A 62 -6.92 -9.01 -8.32
N VAL A 63 -6.12 -8.02 -7.95
CA VAL A 63 -4.70 -7.94 -8.36
C VAL A 63 -3.70 -8.49 -7.34
N SER A 64 -4.17 -9.00 -6.19
CA SER A 64 -3.31 -9.39 -5.05
C SER A 64 -2.88 -10.86 -5.01
N SER A 65 -3.12 -11.61 -6.09
CA SER A 65 -2.62 -12.98 -6.27
C SER A 65 -1.16 -12.96 -6.75
N TYR A 66 -0.36 -13.96 -6.36
CA TYR A 66 0.98 -14.16 -6.93
C TYR A 66 1.00 -14.35 -8.45
N GLN A 67 -0.13 -14.68 -9.07
CA GLN A 67 -0.27 -14.83 -10.53
C GLN A 67 -0.58 -13.51 -11.26
N SER A 68 -0.95 -12.46 -10.53
CA SER A 68 -1.28 -11.15 -11.11
C SER A 68 -0.02 -10.37 -11.42
N GLU A 69 0.10 -9.77 -12.62
CA GLU A 69 1.23 -8.90 -12.96
C GLU A 69 1.23 -7.58 -12.16
N TRP A 70 0.07 -7.22 -11.57
CA TRP A 70 -0.12 -5.98 -10.82
C TRP A 70 -0.01 -6.14 -9.29
N HIS A 71 0.48 -7.30 -8.82
CA HIS A 71 0.58 -7.61 -7.39
C HIS A 71 1.78 -6.96 -6.69
N ASP A 72 2.79 -6.53 -7.45
CA ASP A 72 4.03 -5.99 -6.90
C ASP A 72 4.03 -4.45 -6.82
N GLY A 73 4.85 -3.92 -5.92
CA GLY A 73 4.92 -2.50 -5.62
C GLY A 73 3.80 -2.03 -4.69
N PHE A 74 3.39 -0.77 -4.88
CA PHE A 74 2.40 -0.08 -4.07
C PHE A 74 1.23 0.43 -4.90
N HIS A 75 0.05 0.39 -4.31
CA HIS A 75 -1.15 1.06 -4.81
C HIS A 75 -1.33 2.38 -4.05
N LEU A 76 -1.71 3.45 -4.74
CA LEU A 76 -1.83 4.78 -4.15
C LEU A 76 -3.30 5.16 -4.04
N ILE A 77 -3.72 5.54 -2.85
CA ILE A 77 -5.06 6.02 -2.56
C ILE A 77 -4.95 7.49 -2.16
N ASP A 78 -5.68 8.35 -2.87
CA ASP A 78 -5.89 9.72 -2.41
C ASP A 78 -6.79 9.67 -1.17
N PHE A 79 -6.25 10.08 -0.04
CA PHE A 79 -6.89 9.99 1.26
C PHE A 79 -8.13 10.90 1.35
N GLU A 80 -8.08 12.08 0.75
CA GLU A 80 -9.16 13.06 0.82
C GLU A 80 -10.28 12.70 -0.17
N CYS A 81 -9.92 12.36 -1.41
CA CYS A 81 -10.87 11.94 -2.43
C CYS A 81 -11.40 10.51 -2.23
N ARG A 82 -10.77 9.72 -1.35
CA ARG A 82 -11.10 8.31 -1.06
C ARG A 82 -11.18 7.45 -2.32
N SER A 83 -10.17 7.62 -3.17
CA SER A 83 -10.10 6.95 -4.46
C SER A 83 -8.74 6.30 -4.68
N LEU A 84 -8.75 5.10 -5.24
CA LEU A 84 -7.54 4.45 -5.74
C LEU A 84 -7.13 5.19 -7.01
N SER A 85 -6.02 5.92 -6.95
CA SER A 85 -5.57 6.78 -8.04
C SER A 85 -4.47 6.13 -8.89
N HIS A 86 -3.66 5.24 -8.30
CA HIS A 86 -2.55 4.57 -9.00
C HIS A 86 -2.41 3.13 -8.53
N MET A 87 -1.91 2.27 -9.41
CA MET A 87 -1.67 0.85 -9.12
C MET A 87 -0.24 0.46 -9.52
N CYS A 88 0.33 -0.55 -8.87
CA CYS A 88 1.61 -1.14 -9.28
C CYS A 88 2.75 -0.09 -9.40
N GLN A 89 2.89 0.73 -8.36
CA GLN A 89 3.90 1.79 -8.32
C GLN A 89 5.18 1.29 -7.65
N PHE A 90 6.31 1.54 -8.32
CA PHE A 90 7.63 1.48 -7.70
C PHE A 90 7.84 2.76 -6.88
N LEU A 91 8.13 2.61 -5.59
CA LEU A 91 8.47 3.72 -4.70
C LEU A 91 9.96 3.67 -4.38
N SER A 92 10.67 4.74 -4.72
CA SER A 92 12.10 4.90 -4.46
C SER A 92 12.34 6.05 -3.48
N PRO A 93 12.09 5.86 -2.17
CA PRO A 93 12.36 6.90 -1.19
C PRO A 93 13.85 7.27 -1.20
N SER A 94 14.13 8.53 -0.94
CA SER A 94 15.51 8.99 -0.84
C SER A 94 16.23 8.32 0.34
N PRO A 95 17.53 7.99 0.25
CA PRO A 95 18.25 7.22 1.27
C PRO A 95 18.17 7.80 2.69
N GLU A 96 18.08 9.12 2.86
CA GLU A 96 17.93 9.78 4.17
C GLU A 96 16.60 9.48 4.89
N LEU A 97 15.59 9.03 4.13
CA LEU A 97 14.31 8.59 4.67
C LEU A 97 14.37 7.16 5.21
N ILE A 98 15.38 6.38 4.81
CA ILE A 98 15.55 5.00 5.23
C ILE A 98 16.21 4.97 6.60
N LEU A 99 15.53 4.37 7.58
CA LEU A 99 16.08 4.18 8.92
C LEU A 99 16.99 2.95 8.95
N SER A 100 18.12 3.07 9.66
CA SER A 100 18.97 1.92 9.92
C SER A 100 18.22 0.89 10.77
N PRO A 101 18.35 -0.42 10.47
CA PRO A 101 17.77 -1.46 11.30
C PRO A 101 18.28 -1.36 12.74
N ALA A 102 17.40 -1.62 13.71
CA ALA A 102 17.81 -1.71 15.11
C ALA A 102 18.79 -2.88 15.30
N LYS A 103 19.73 -2.73 16.24
CA LYS A 103 20.69 -3.80 16.57
C LYS A 103 19.94 -5.07 16.99
N GLY A 104 20.24 -6.19 16.33
CA GLY A 104 19.60 -7.48 16.61
C GLY A 104 18.24 -7.69 15.93
N SER A 105 17.80 -6.77 15.06
CA SER A 105 16.59 -6.98 14.26
C SER A 105 16.82 -8.01 13.14
N MET A 106 15.77 -8.77 12.83
CA MET A 106 15.76 -9.68 11.68
C MET A 106 15.45 -8.90 10.39
N PRO A 107 15.94 -9.36 9.22
CA PRO A 107 15.58 -8.78 7.94
C PRO A 107 14.05 -8.79 7.72
N VAL A 108 13.55 -7.70 7.14
CA VAL A 108 12.16 -7.56 6.70
C VAL A 108 12.11 -7.29 5.20
N GLY A 109 10.95 -7.52 4.58
CA GLY A 109 10.77 -7.33 3.14
C GLY A 109 10.91 -5.87 2.69
N SER A 110 11.21 -5.66 1.41
CA SER A 110 11.40 -4.33 0.82
C SER A 110 10.19 -3.41 1.01
N ARG A 111 8.96 -3.91 0.79
CA ARG A 111 7.72 -3.14 1.05
C ARG A 111 7.65 -2.59 2.47
N TYR A 112 8.19 -3.31 3.45
CA TYR A 112 8.22 -2.84 4.84
C TYR A 112 9.12 -1.61 4.99
N PHE A 113 10.37 -1.68 4.50
CA PHE A 113 11.32 -0.55 4.55
C PHE A 113 10.83 0.64 3.74
N THR A 114 10.28 0.40 2.54
CA THR A 114 9.74 1.44 1.68
C THR A 114 8.55 2.14 2.36
N ALA A 115 7.61 1.39 2.93
CA ALA A 115 6.47 1.95 3.65
C ALA A 115 6.92 2.79 4.87
N GLN A 116 7.92 2.30 5.62
CA GLN A 116 8.49 3.04 6.73
C GLN A 116 9.09 4.37 6.28
N ALA A 117 9.96 4.35 5.27
CA ALA A 117 10.61 5.55 4.76
C ALA A 117 9.60 6.55 4.15
N VAL A 118 8.71 6.08 3.28
CA VAL A 118 7.72 6.92 2.59
C VAL A 118 6.70 7.52 3.56
N SER A 119 6.36 6.83 4.65
CA SER A 119 5.45 7.36 5.68
C SER A 119 5.98 8.60 6.43
N ARG A 120 7.26 8.96 6.24
CA ARG A 120 7.88 10.18 6.77
C ARG A 120 7.64 11.42 5.90
N LEU A 121 7.16 11.24 4.66
CA LEU A 121 6.85 12.35 3.76
C LEU A 121 5.58 13.07 4.23
N SER A 122 5.58 14.40 4.18
CA SER A 122 4.46 15.23 4.65
C SER A 122 3.17 15.05 3.85
N CYS A 123 3.27 14.60 2.60
CA CYS A 123 2.12 14.28 1.74
C CYS A 123 1.56 12.87 2.01
N VAL A 124 2.12 12.09 2.94
CA VAL A 124 1.65 10.74 3.24
C VAL A 124 0.90 10.75 4.55
N PHE A 125 -0.39 10.41 4.49
CA PHE A 125 -1.21 10.23 5.68
C PHE A 125 -0.78 8.97 6.45
N CYS A 126 -0.68 7.84 5.75
CA CYS A 126 -0.07 6.62 6.26
C CYS A 126 0.26 5.65 5.12
N CYS A 127 1.10 4.65 5.41
CA CYS A 127 1.26 3.48 4.55
C CYS A 127 0.68 2.25 5.26
N ALA A 128 0.12 1.31 4.51
CA ALA A 128 -0.27 0.00 5.01
C ALA A 128 0.44 -1.10 4.21
N VAL A 129 0.99 -2.07 4.92
CA VAL A 129 1.54 -3.30 4.32
C VAL A 129 0.79 -4.48 4.90
N ILE A 130 0.10 -5.21 4.04
CA ILE A 130 -0.56 -6.49 4.36
C ILE A 130 0.38 -7.58 3.85
N ASN A 131 0.83 -8.48 4.71
CA ASN A 131 1.66 -9.62 4.27
C ASN A 131 0.79 -10.77 3.72
N SER A 132 1.43 -11.79 3.14
CA SER A 132 0.74 -12.96 2.57
C SER A 132 -0.14 -13.72 3.58
N LYS A 133 0.12 -13.58 4.89
CA LYS A 133 -0.69 -14.18 5.97
C LYS A 133 -1.84 -13.28 6.44
N GLY A 134 -1.99 -12.09 5.86
CA GLY A 134 -3.02 -11.14 6.26
C GLY A 134 -2.68 -10.25 7.45
N ALA A 135 -1.47 -10.35 8.01
CA ALA A 135 -1.07 -9.44 9.08
C ALA A 135 -0.80 -8.05 8.49
N VAL A 136 -1.36 -7.04 9.13
CA VAL A 136 -1.31 -5.65 8.67
C VAL A 136 -0.37 -4.84 9.55
N ASN A 137 0.56 -4.12 8.92
CA ASN A 137 1.36 -3.10 9.55
C ASN A 137 0.98 -1.74 8.98
N ILE A 138 0.72 -0.77 9.86
CA ILE A 138 0.45 0.63 9.49
C ILE A 138 1.67 1.46 9.86
N PHE A 139 2.11 2.30 8.93
CA PHE A 139 3.28 3.17 9.09
C PHE A 139 2.86 4.63 9.04
N THR A 140 3.34 5.41 10.01
CA THR A 140 3.08 6.85 10.12
C THR A 140 4.33 7.52 10.68
N GLY A 141 4.88 8.52 9.98
CA GLY A 141 6.05 9.25 10.46
C GLY A 141 7.32 8.42 10.61
N GLY A 142 7.42 7.27 9.94
CA GLY A 142 8.54 6.33 10.09
C GLY A 142 8.38 5.32 11.23
N GLU A 143 7.31 5.43 12.03
CA GLU A 143 6.96 4.44 13.03
C GLU A 143 6.03 3.39 12.45
N VAL A 144 6.03 2.21 13.05
CA VAL A 144 5.22 1.06 12.63
C VAL A 144 4.38 0.55 13.78
N ARG A 145 3.11 0.27 13.50
CA ARG A 145 2.20 -0.40 14.42
C ARG A 145 1.62 -1.62 13.73
N ALA A 146 1.75 -2.78 14.39
CA ALA A 146 0.95 -3.95 14.05
C ALA A 146 -0.52 -3.62 14.31
N TRP A 147 -1.33 -3.67 13.26
CA TRP A 147 -2.76 -3.49 13.36
C TRP A 147 -3.39 -4.83 13.73
N LYS A 148 -4.07 -4.84 14.88
CA LYS A 148 -4.88 -5.97 15.32
C LYS A 148 -6.31 -5.67 14.91
N ILE A 149 -6.89 -6.58 14.14
CA ILE A 149 -8.33 -6.63 13.85
C ILE A 149 -9.05 -6.95 15.16
#